data_AF-D1PEB8-F1
#
_entry.id   AF-D1PEB8-F1
#
_cell.length_a   1.000
_cell.length_b   1.000
_cell.length_c   1.000
_cell.angle_alpha   90.00
_cell.angle_beta   90.00
_cell.angle_gamma   90.00
#
_symmetry.space_group_name_H-M   'P 1'
#
loop_
_entity.id
_entity.type
_entity.pdbx_description
1 polymer ?
#
loop_
_entity_poly.entity_id
_entity_poly.type
_entity_poly.pdbx_seq_one_letter_code
_entity_poly.pdbx_strand_id
1 'polypeptide(L)'
;MIQRQLQDVIESQINSAELKLLIGQHRIVVIDEAQRVENIGIVLKRITDNFSDVQLLVTGSSSFDLQNKLNEPFTGRKFEYHLFPVSTGELLKSQGLLGVKQTLENRLIYGSYPDVINHAADAKELLYHLANSYLYKDLLNLESVRRPALLGKLLTALALQVTSEVSYNELAQTVGTDNKTVEKYIEQLFLANQPAAGNRLYRGV
;
A
#
# COMPACT_ATOMS: atom_id res chain seq x y z
N MET A 1 -18.23 -3.43 -10.38
CA MET A 1 -18.21 -2.17 -9.60
C MET A 1 -19.31 -2.26 -8.53
N ILE A 2 -19.02 -2.96 -7.42
CA ILE A 2 -19.93 -3.21 -6.28
C ILE A 2 -19.32 -2.52 -5.04
N GLN A 3 -18.83 -1.28 -5.18
CA GLN A 3 -18.10 -0.63 -4.08
C GLN A 3 -19.04 0.23 -3.23
N ARG A 4 -19.89 1.05 -3.86
CA ARG A 4 -20.89 1.87 -3.14
C ARG A 4 -21.98 1.05 -2.45
N GLN A 5 -22.50 0.01 -3.11
CA GLN A 5 -23.53 -0.85 -2.54
C GLN A 5 -23.03 -1.75 -1.41
N LEU A 6 -21.72 -2.02 -1.32
CA LEU A 6 -21.15 -2.77 -0.20
C LEU A 6 -21.05 -1.88 1.04
N GLN A 7 -20.60 -0.62 0.91
CA GLN A 7 -20.43 0.27 2.07
C GLN A 7 -21.73 0.50 2.85
N ASP A 8 -22.84 0.75 2.17
CA ASP A 8 -24.14 1.00 2.82
C ASP A 8 -24.75 -0.27 3.46
N VAL A 9 -24.27 -1.47 3.10
CA VAL A 9 -24.83 -2.76 3.54
C VAL A 9 -23.99 -3.41 4.65
N ILE A 10 -22.73 -3.00 4.84
CA ILE A 10 -21.80 -3.62 5.80
C ILE A 10 -21.96 -3.11 7.24
N GLU A 11 -22.64 -1.98 7.47
CA GLU A 11 -22.93 -1.50 8.84
C GLU A 11 -23.91 -2.41 9.60
N SER A 12 -24.68 -3.25 8.89
CA SER A 12 -25.53 -4.29 9.49
C SER A 12 -24.95 -5.68 9.17
N GLN A 13 -24.80 -6.53 10.19
CA GLN A 13 -24.32 -7.91 10.12
C GLN A 13 -24.81 -8.69 8.87
N ILE A 14 -24.04 -8.64 7.77
CA ILE A 14 -24.48 -9.16 6.47
C ILE A 14 -24.83 -10.65 6.55
N ASN A 15 -26.07 -11.02 6.27
CA ASN A 15 -26.48 -12.42 6.16
C ASN A 15 -26.23 -12.98 4.75
N SER A 16 -26.06 -14.29 4.61
CA SER A 16 -25.75 -14.97 3.33
C SER A 16 -26.77 -14.70 2.21
N ALA A 17 -28.03 -14.38 2.57
CA ALA A 17 -29.08 -14.02 1.62
C ALA A 17 -28.83 -12.67 0.94
N GLU A 18 -28.31 -11.68 1.69
CA GLU A 18 -27.98 -10.35 1.16
C GLU A 18 -26.74 -10.42 0.27
N LEU A 19 -25.73 -11.20 0.67
CA LEU A 19 -24.58 -11.50 -0.19
C LEU A 19 -25.01 -12.14 -1.50
N LYS A 20 -25.94 -13.10 -1.46
CA LYS A 20 -26.45 -13.75 -2.67
C LYS A 20 -27.14 -12.75 -3.60
N LEU A 21 -27.89 -11.79 -3.05
CA LEU A 21 -28.53 -10.74 -3.85
C LEU A 21 -27.50 -9.79 -4.48
N LEU A 22 -26.50 -9.37 -3.71
CA LEU A 22 -25.43 -8.46 -4.15
C LEU A 22 -24.50 -9.09 -5.19
N ILE A 23 -24.11 -10.35 -4.98
CA ILE A 23 -23.27 -11.13 -5.91
C ILE A 23 -24.08 -11.48 -7.16
N GLY A 24 -25.35 -11.85 -6.99
CA GLY A 24 -26.24 -12.25 -8.08
C GLY A 24 -25.66 -13.45 -8.85
N GLN A 25 -25.47 -13.28 -10.16
CA GLN A 25 -24.91 -14.31 -11.05
C GLN A 25 -23.45 -14.02 -11.46
N HIS A 26 -22.78 -13.08 -10.78
CA HIS A 26 -21.43 -12.69 -11.13
C HIS A 26 -20.42 -13.74 -10.66
N ARG A 27 -19.61 -14.24 -11.60
CA ARG A 27 -18.54 -15.20 -11.32
C ARG A 27 -17.27 -14.56 -10.78
N ILE A 28 -17.14 -13.24 -10.87
CA ILE A 28 -15.99 -12.48 -10.36
C ILE A 28 -16.54 -11.33 -9.51
N VAL A 29 -16.08 -11.27 -8.28
CA VAL A 29 -16.38 -10.17 -7.36
C VAL A 29 -15.07 -9.46 -7.04
N VAL A 30 -15.05 -8.15 -7.26
CA VAL A 30 -13.89 -7.30 -6.95
C VAL A 30 -14.26 -6.34 -5.82
N ILE A 31 -13.52 -6.40 -4.73
CA ILE A 31 -13.64 -5.50 -3.60
C ILE A 31 -12.39 -4.63 -3.58
N ASP A 32 -12.58 -3.36 -3.87
CA ASP A 32 -11.49 -2.40 -3.89
C ASP A 32 -11.36 -1.68 -2.55
N GLU A 33 -10.14 -1.43 -2.09
CA GLU A 33 -9.81 -0.77 -0.82
C GLU A 33 -10.44 -1.46 0.41
N ALA A 34 -10.35 -2.78 0.44
CA ALA A 34 -10.99 -3.64 1.44
C ALA A 34 -10.63 -3.31 2.90
N GLN A 35 -9.47 -2.70 3.15
CA GLN A 35 -9.06 -2.29 4.50
C GLN A 35 -9.99 -1.24 5.12
N ARG A 36 -10.73 -0.48 4.29
CA ARG A 36 -11.71 0.53 4.72
C ARG A 36 -13.02 -0.09 5.21
N VAL A 37 -13.21 -1.37 4.98
CA VAL A 37 -14.41 -2.10 5.36
C VAL A 37 -14.20 -2.71 6.75
N GLU A 38 -15.10 -2.41 7.68
CA GLU A 38 -15.08 -3.05 9.00
C GLU A 38 -15.38 -4.54 8.88
N ASN A 39 -14.72 -5.36 9.71
CA ASN A 39 -14.92 -6.82 9.73
C ASN A 39 -14.75 -7.51 8.35
N ILE A 40 -13.99 -6.90 7.43
CA ILE A 40 -13.82 -7.37 6.06
C ILE A 40 -13.38 -8.83 5.98
N GLY A 41 -12.53 -9.30 6.90
CA GLY A 41 -12.10 -10.70 6.96
C GLY A 41 -13.25 -11.70 7.10
N ILE A 42 -14.30 -11.35 7.85
CA ILE A 42 -15.51 -12.18 8.00
C ILE A 42 -16.34 -12.16 6.72
N VAL A 43 -16.50 -10.98 6.10
CA VAL A 43 -17.27 -10.82 4.85
C VAL A 43 -16.64 -11.65 3.73
N LEU A 44 -15.33 -11.48 3.52
CA LEU A 44 -14.60 -12.25 2.52
C LEU A 44 -14.75 -13.75 2.79
N LYS A 45 -14.60 -14.19 4.05
CA LYS A 45 -14.70 -15.61 4.42
C LYS A 45 -16.08 -16.19 4.09
N ARG A 46 -17.15 -15.43 4.37
CA ARG A 46 -18.52 -15.84 4.02
C ARG A 46 -18.71 -15.96 2.51
N ILE A 47 -18.08 -15.08 1.71
CA ILE A 47 -18.15 -15.17 0.25
C ILE A 47 -17.46 -16.44 -0.23
N THR A 48 -16.21 -16.68 0.20
CA THR A 48 -15.45 -17.84 -0.25
C THR A 48 -16.01 -19.18 0.24
N ASP A 49 -16.56 -19.22 1.46
CA ASP A 49 -17.11 -20.46 2.04
C ASP A 49 -18.50 -20.81 1.45
N ASN A 50 -19.33 -19.82 1.06
CA ASN A 50 -20.71 -20.06 0.59
C ASN A 50 -20.89 -19.97 -0.94
N PHE A 51 -19.94 -19.37 -1.66
CA PHE A 51 -20.03 -19.13 -3.10
C PHE A 51 -18.76 -19.60 -3.81
N SER A 52 -18.58 -20.92 -3.87
CA SER A 52 -17.36 -21.55 -4.41
C SER A 52 -17.18 -21.38 -5.92
N ASP A 53 -18.22 -20.96 -6.65
CA ASP A 53 -18.19 -20.64 -8.07
C ASP A 53 -17.76 -19.18 -8.35
N VAL A 54 -17.58 -18.39 -7.30
CA VAL A 54 -17.22 -16.96 -7.37
C VAL A 54 -15.74 -16.77 -7.08
N GLN A 55 -15.03 -16.21 -8.05
CA GLN A 55 -13.66 -15.75 -7.87
C GLN A 55 -13.67 -14.39 -7.16
N LEU A 56 -13.06 -14.35 -5.97
CA LEU A 56 -12.94 -13.13 -5.17
C LEU A 56 -11.59 -12.45 -5.43
N LEU A 57 -11.63 -11.19 -5.85
CA LEU A 57 -10.46 -10.32 -5.99
C LEU A 57 -10.58 -9.17 -5.00
N VAL A 58 -9.51 -8.92 -4.26
CA VAL A 58 -9.51 -7.89 -3.22
C VAL A 58 -8.28 -7.02 -3.37
N THR A 59 -8.45 -5.70 -3.38
CA THR A 59 -7.32 -4.76 -3.38
C THR A 59 -7.20 -4.05 -2.03
N GLY A 60 -6.03 -3.51 -1.76
CA GLY A 60 -5.84 -2.57 -0.67
C GLY A 60 -4.49 -1.87 -0.75
N SER A 61 -4.50 -0.56 -0.50
CA SER A 61 -3.29 0.28 -0.44
C SER A 61 -2.54 0.12 0.89
N SER A 62 -3.24 -0.01 2.03
CA SER A 62 -2.62 -0.26 3.35
C SER A 62 -2.66 -1.74 3.64
N SER A 63 -1.56 -2.41 3.34
CA SER A 63 -1.49 -3.85 3.42
C SER A 63 -1.16 -4.39 4.82
N PHE A 64 -0.69 -3.56 5.75
CA PHE A 64 -0.49 -3.94 7.15
C PHE A 64 -1.82 -4.09 7.91
N ASP A 65 -2.69 -3.08 7.82
CA ASP A 65 -4.03 -3.14 8.43
C ASP A 65 -4.86 -4.27 7.82
N LEU A 66 -4.75 -4.44 6.51
CA LEU A 66 -5.42 -5.52 5.81
C LEU A 66 -4.85 -6.89 6.20
N GLN A 67 -3.53 -7.05 6.35
CA GLN A 67 -2.94 -8.31 6.84
C GLN A 67 -3.42 -8.66 8.24
N ASN A 68 -3.43 -7.71 9.17
CA ASN A 68 -3.90 -7.95 10.53
C ASN A 68 -5.37 -8.39 10.54
N LYS A 69 -6.22 -7.79 9.69
CA LYS A 69 -7.64 -8.15 9.55
C LYS A 69 -7.87 -9.45 8.77
N LEU A 70 -6.95 -9.86 7.90
CA LEU A 70 -7.10 -11.01 6.99
C LEU A 70 -6.25 -12.25 7.33
N ASN A 71 -5.31 -12.18 8.28
CA ASN A 71 -4.39 -13.28 8.55
C ASN A 71 -5.04 -14.46 9.29
N GLU A 72 -6.05 -14.23 10.13
CA GLU A 72 -6.77 -15.32 10.81
C GLU A 72 -7.80 -16.05 9.93
N PRO A 73 -8.60 -15.39 9.04
CA PRO A 73 -9.66 -16.11 8.33
C PRO A 73 -9.18 -16.87 7.07
N PHE A 74 -8.04 -16.48 6.48
CA PHE A 74 -7.63 -16.87 5.11
C PHE A 74 -6.30 -17.60 4.98
N THR A 75 -5.67 -18.01 6.09
CA THR A 75 -4.36 -18.68 6.05
C THR A 75 -4.39 -19.89 5.10
N GLY A 76 -3.53 -19.88 4.07
CA GLY A 76 -3.41 -20.97 3.08
C GLY A 76 -4.48 -21.04 1.98
N ARG A 77 -5.50 -20.16 1.96
CA ARG A 77 -6.60 -20.15 0.96
C ARG A 77 -6.67 -18.85 0.15
N LYS A 78 -5.54 -18.18 -0.01
CA LYS A 78 -5.41 -16.93 -0.78
C LYS A 78 -4.11 -16.94 -1.59
N PHE A 79 -4.17 -16.40 -2.80
CA PHE A 79 -3.00 -15.90 -3.49
C PHE A 79 -2.83 -14.42 -3.17
N GLU A 80 -1.60 -14.03 -2.84
CA GLU A 80 -1.24 -12.65 -2.53
C GLU A 80 -0.23 -12.17 -3.57
N TYR A 81 -0.54 -11.03 -4.20
CA TYR A 81 0.31 -10.39 -5.19
C TYR A 81 0.65 -8.97 -4.73
N HIS A 82 1.93 -8.63 -4.83
CA HIS A 82 2.43 -7.28 -4.60
C HIS A 82 2.60 -6.57 -5.93
N LEU A 83 2.01 -5.37 -6.05
CA LEU A 83 2.16 -4.52 -7.21
C LEU A 83 3.24 -3.48 -6.92
N PHE A 84 4.43 -3.72 -7.45
CA PHE A 84 5.54 -2.76 -7.39
C PHE A 84 5.37 -1.65 -8.44
N PRO A 85 6.06 -0.52 -8.28
CA PRO A 85 6.23 0.45 -9.36
C PRO A 85 6.77 -0.22 -10.62
N VAL A 86 6.51 0.40 -11.79
CA VAL A 86 6.88 -0.17 -13.09
C VAL A 86 8.37 -0.42 -13.12
N SER A 87 8.75 -1.66 -13.39
CA SER A 87 10.15 -2.06 -13.43
C SER A 87 10.84 -1.55 -14.70
N THR A 88 12.17 -1.36 -14.61
CA THR A 88 12.99 -1.05 -15.79
C THR A 88 12.82 -2.11 -16.89
N GLY A 89 12.58 -3.37 -16.53
CA GLY A 89 12.35 -4.45 -17.50
C GLY A 89 11.03 -4.31 -18.25
N GLU A 90 9.96 -3.87 -17.59
CA GLU A 90 8.68 -3.56 -18.25
C GLU A 90 8.80 -2.34 -19.16
N LEU A 91 9.50 -1.29 -18.72
CA LEU A 91 9.79 -0.12 -19.55
C LEU A 91 10.65 -0.47 -20.76
N LEU A 92 11.63 -1.35 -20.61
CA LEU A 92 12.48 -1.79 -21.72
C LEU A 92 11.67 -2.51 -22.79
N LYS A 93 10.70 -3.34 -22.37
CA LYS A 93 9.80 -4.04 -23.30
C LYS A 93 8.85 -3.10 -24.03
N SER A 94 8.37 -2.04 -23.38
CA SER A 94 7.38 -1.13 -23.96
C SER A 94 8.00 0.03 -24.76
N GLN A 95 9.12 0.60 -24.28
CA GLN A 95 9.75 1.81 -24.83
C GLN A 95 11.09 1.55 -25.52
N GLY A 96 11.68 0.37 -25.35
CA GLY A 96 13.02 0.05 -25.86
C GLY A 96 14.15 0.73 -25.07
N LEU A 97 15.40 0.38 -25.42
CA LEU A 97 16.58 0.83 -24.67
C LEU A 97 16.77 2.35 -24.69
N LEU A 98 16.46 2.99 -25.82
CA LEU A 98 16.66 4.43 -25.98
C LEU A 98 15.70 5.23 -25.07
N GLY A 99 14.42 4.87 -25.03
CA GLY A 99 13.44 5.55 -24.17
C GLY A 99 13.75 5.36 -22.68
N VAL A 100 14.17 4.15 -22.27
CA VAL A 100 14.59 3.88 -20.89
C VAL A 100 15.81 4.72 -20.49
N LYS A 101 16.78 4.89 -21.40
CA LYS A 101 17.97 5.73 -21.13
C LYS A 101 17.60 7.20 -21.01
N GLN A 102 16.72 7.71 -21.88
CA GLN A 102 16.28 9.11 -21.85
C GLN A 102 15.51 9.47 -20.57
N THR A 103 14.78 8.52 -20.00
CA THR A 103 14.00 8.73 -18.77
C THR A 103 14.78 8.41 -17.50
N LEU A 104 16.05 8.00 -17.59
CA LEU A 104 16.82 7.52 -16.43
C LEU A 104 16.94 8.55 -15.32
N GLU A 105 17.34 9.77 -15.64
CA GLU A 105 17.51 10.85 -14.64
C GLU A 105 16.20 11.12 -13.91
N ASN A 106 15.09 11.28 -14.65
CA ASN A 106 13.77 11.48 -14.05
C ASN A 106 13.37 10.31 -13.14
N ARG A 107 13.67 9.06 -13.53
CA ARG A 107 13.35 7.88 -12.72
C ARG A 107 14.24 7.74 -11.48
N LEU A 108 15.47 8.24 -11.52
CA LEU A 108 16.34 8.28 -10.34
C LEU A 108 15.86 9.29 -9.30
N ILE A 109 15.28 10.41 -9.75
CA ILE A 109 14.79 11.47 -8.85
C ILE A 109 13.37 11.18 -8.37
N TYR A 110 12.48 10.77 -9.28
CA TYR A 110 11.04 10.68 -9.05
C TYR A 110 10.51 9.24 -8.99
N GLY A 111 11.38 8.24 -9.18
CA GLY A 111 10.98 6.84 -9.19
C GLY A 111 10.21 6.44 -10.46
N SER A 112 9.51 5.31 -10.39
CA SER A 112 8.79 4.72 -11.54
C SER A 112 7.33 4.40 -11.22
N TYR A 113 6.72 5.21 -10.34
CA TYR A 113 5.30 5.09 -10.04
C TYR A 113 4.47 5.37 -11.30
N PRO A 114 3.43 4.58 -11.62
CA PRO A 114 2.67 4.72 -12.88
C PRO A 114 2.20 6.14 -13.17
N ASP A 115 1.64 6.86 -12.20
CA ASP A 115 1.17 8.23 -12.43
C ASP A 115 2.32 9.21 -12.69
N VAL A 116 3.48 9.00 -12.05
CA VAL A 116 4.66 9.84 -12.21
C VAL A 116 5.28 9.68 -13.58
N ILE A 117 5.39 8.45 -14.09
CA ILE A 117 5.97 8.19 -15.42
C ILE A 117 5.07 8.70 -16.55
N ASN A 118 3.75 8.72 -16.34
CA ASN A 118 2.78 9.22 -17.32
C ASN A 118 2.65 10.75 -17.31
N HIS A 119 3.02 11.41 -16.20
CA HIS A 119 2.91 12.86 -16.01
C HIS A 119 4.24 13.44 -15.50
N ALA A 120 5.31 13.25 -16.28
CA ALA A 120 6.66 13.62 -15.85
C ALA A 120 6.83 15.13 -15.55
N ALA A 121 6.04 16.00 -16.18
CA ALA A 121 6.06 17.45 -15.92
C ALA A 121 5.60 17.80 -14.50
N ASP A 122 4.64 17.04 -13.97
CA ASP A 122 4.02 17.28 -12.66
C ASP A 122 4.54 16.30 -11.59
N ALA A 123 5.59 15.53 -11.92
CA ALA A 123 6.14 14.44 -11.11
C ALA A 123 6.40 14.83 -9.65
N LYS A 124 6.95 16.03 -9.43
CA LYS A 124 7.24 16.55 -8.08
C LYS A 124 5.98 16.75 -7.26
N GLU A 125 4.95 17.36 -7.84
CA GLU A 125 3.68 17.64 -7.17
C GLU A 125 2.92 16.34 -6.89
N LEU A 126 2.88 15.43 -7.87
CA LEU A 126 2.28 14.11 -7.72
C LEU A 126 2.92 13.31 -6.59
N LEU A 127 4.25 13.26 -6.53
CA LEU A 127 4.95 12.57 -5.44
C LEU A 127 4.70 13.22 -4.08
N TYR A 128 4.64 14.55 -4.02
CA TYR A 128 4.33 15.25 -2.79
C TYR A 128 2.93 14.89 -2.28
N HIS A 129 1.94 14.85 -3.17
CA HIS A 129 0.59 14.39 -2.83
C HIS A 129 0.57 12.92 -2.42
N LEU A 130 1.22 12.03 -3.18
CA LEU A 130 1.28 10.60 -2.84
C LEU A 130 1.92 10.37 -1.47
N ALA A 131 3.05 11.03 -1.18
CA ALA A 131 3.73 10.92 0.10
C ALA A 131 2.83 11.43 1.25
N ASN A 132 2.15 12.56 1.08
CA ASN A 132 1.25 13.10 2.10
C ASN A 132 -0.01 12.26 2.32
N SER A 133 -0.62 11.79 1.24
CA SER A 133 -1.90 11.06 1.31
C SER A 133 -1.75 9.64 1.83
N TYR A 134 -0.64 8.97 1.51
CA TYR A 134 -0.42 7.57 1.88
C TYR A 134 0.62 7.42 2.97
N LEU A 135 1.87 7.81 2.73
CA LEU A 135 2.98 7.56 3.68
C LEU A 135 2.76 8.28 5.01
N TYR A 136 2.49 9.60 4.98
CA TYR A 136 2.30 10.35 6.22
C TYR A 136 1.02 9.93 6.94
N LYS A 137 -0.09 9.72 6.23
CA LYS A 137 -1.35 9.31 6.87
C LYS A 137 -1.22 7.95 7.54
N ASP A 138 -0.68 6.96 6.84
CA ASP A 138 -0.56 5.59 7.37
C ASP A 138 0.46 5.53 8.51
N LEU A 139 1.57 6.27 8.40
CA LEU A 139 2.60 6.30 9.43
C LEU A 139 2.17 7.10 10.67
N LEU A 140 1.34 8.13 10.52
CA LEU A 140 0.72 8.84 11.66
C LEU A 140 -0.37 8.03 12.36
N ASN A 141 -1.02 7.11 11.65
CA ASN A 141 -1.97 6.17 12.24
C ASN A 141 -1.26 5.08 13.08
N LEU A 142 0.05 4.87 12.88
CA LEU A 142 0.84 4.07 13.82
C LEU A 142 0.92 4.84 15.15
N GLU A 143 0.40 4.28 16.24
CA GLU A 143 0.29 4.88 17.60
C GLU A 143 1.59 5.46 18.20
N SER A 144 2.69 5.34 17.49
CA SER A 144 4.06 5.52 17.93
C SER A 144 4.76 6.73 17.33
N VAL A 145 4.21 7.37 16.28
CA VAL A 145 4.77 8.61 15.70
C VAL A 145 4.12 9.83 16.32
N ARG A 146 4.66 10.21 17.48
CA ARG A 146 4.17 11.34 18.28
C ARG A 146 4.63 12.72 17.75
N ARG A 147 5.57 12.77 16.79
CA ARG A 147 6.20 14.02 16.31
C ARG A 147 6.35 14.03 14.77
N PRO A 148 5.30 14.41 14.01
CA PRO A 148 5.32 14.43 12.54
C PRO A 148 6.46 15.28 11.96
N ALA A 149 6.75 16.43 12.58
CA ALA A 149 7.81 17.33 12.14
C ALA A 149 9.22 16.71 12.26
N LEU A 150 9.44 15.82 13.23
CA LEU A 150 10.71 15.12 13.42
C LEU A 150 10.92 14.09 12.31
N LEU A 151 9.86 13.39 11.90
CA LEU A 151 9.89 12.43 10.80
C LEU A 151 10.31 13.08 9.48
N GLY A 152 9.74 14.25 9.15
CA GLY A 152 10.12 14.97 7.92
C GLY A 152 11.61 15.35 7.89
N LYS A 153 12.17 15.77 9.04
CA LYS A 153 13.61 16.03 9.18
C LYS A 153 14.45 14.77 9.01
N LEU A 154 14.02 13.67 9.61
CA LEU A 154 14.68 12.37 9.49
C LEU A 154 14.68 11.85 8.05
N LEU A 155 13.53 11.91 7.37
CA LEU A 155 13.41 11.55 5.96
C LEU A 155 14.33 12.40 5.08
N THR A 156 14.42 13.70 5.34
CA THR A 156 15.33 14.60 4.62
C THR A 156 16.80 14.23 4.87
N ALA A 157 17.17 13.96 6.12
CA ALA A 157 18.54 13.56 6.46
C ALA A 157 18.92 12.22 5.78
N LEU A 158 18.02 11.23 5.80
CA LEU A 158 18.21 9.96 5.09
C LEU A 158 18.33 10.15 3.58
N ALA A 159 17.50 11.02 2.99
CA ALA A 159 17.55 11.32 1.56
C ALA A 159 18.88 11.97 1.13
N LEU A 160 19.49 12.79 2.00
CA LEU A 160 20.80 13.40 1.75
C LEU A 160 21.96 12.41 1.89
N GLN A 161 21.74 11.28 2.58
CA GLN A 161 22.73 10.24 2.83
C GLN A 161 22.49 8.98 1.98
N VAL A 162 21.71 9.08 0.91
CA VAL A 162 21.46 7.96 -0.02
C VAL A 162 22.81 7.40 -0.50
N THR A 163 22.96 6.07 -0.43
CA THR A 163 24.19 5.30 -0.70
C THR A 163 25.31 5.35 0.34
N SER A 164 25.11 6.00 1.49
CA SER A 164 26.06 6.00 2.61
C SER A 164 25.60 5.10 3.75
N GLU A 165 26.54 4.69 4.62
CA GLU A 165 26.21 4.01 5.87
C GLU A 165 25.51 4.99 6.81
N VAL A 166 24.43 4.54 7.44
CA VAL A 166 23.59 5.38 8.30
C VAL A 166 23.96 5.18 9.77
N SER A 167 24.38 6.25 10.43
CA SER A 167 24.63 6.26 11.88
C SER A 167 23.45 6.87 12.65
N TYR A 168 22.80 6.07 13.51
CA TYR A 168 21.68 6.58 14.33
C TYR A 168 22.10 7.70 15.30
N ASN A 169 23.35 7.70 15.76
CA ASN A 169 23.89 8.77 16.61
C ASN A 169 23.99 10.11 15.85
N GLU A 170 24.50 10.06 14.62
CA GLU A 170 24.64 11.24 13.77
C GLU A 170 23.26 11.79 13.38
N LEU A 171 22.34 10.91 12.98
CA LEU A 171 20.97 11.30 12.67
C LEU A 171 20.28 11.93 13.88
N ALA A 172 20.44 11.34 15.07
CA ALA A 172 19.87 11.86 16.31
C ALA A 172 20.33 13.29 16.60
N GLN A 173 21.63 13.56 16.43
CA GLN A 173 22.18 14.92 16.56
C GLN A 173 21.64 15.86 15.49
N THR A 174 21.59 15.42 14.23
CA THR A 174 21.14 16.20 13.08
C THR A 174 19.67 16.61 13.21
N VAL A 175 18.81 15.68 13.62
CA VAL A 175 17.36 15.94 13.75
C VAL A 175 16.97 16.51 15.11
N GLY A 176 17.90 16.52 16.08
CA GLY A 176 17.71 17.07 17.42
C GLY A 176 16.86 16.18 18.33
N THR A 177 17.12 14.87 18.35
CA THR A 177 16.40 13.89 19.18
C THR A 177 17.38 12.85 19.76
N ASP A 178 16.88 11.89 20.54
CA ASP A 178 17.68 10.77 21.05
C ASP A 178 17.77 9.59 20.05
N ASN A 179 18.83 8.79 20.18
CA ASN A 179 19.10 7.64 19.29
C ASN A 179 17.94 6.63 19.29
N LYS A 180 17.34 6.31 20.44
CA LYS A 180 16.22 5.34 20.52
C LYS A 180 15.01 5.80 19.71
N THR A 181 14.72 7.11 19.71
CA THR A 181 13.64 7.67 18.88
C THR A 181 13.96 7.55 17.39
N VAL A 182 15.21 7.78 16.97
CA VAL A 182 15.64 7.62 15.58
C VAL A 182 15.52 6.16 15.14
N GLU A 183 16.08 5.23 15.91
CA GLU A 183 16.02 3.79 15.65
C GLU A 183 14.57 3.35 15.47
N LYS A 184 13.69 3.70 16.42
CA LYS A 184 12.26 3.40 16.34
C LYS A 184 11.59 3.96 15.08
N TYR A 185 11.90 5.19 14.70
CA TYR A 185 11.30 5.81 13.50
C TYR A 185 11.82 5.19 12.21
N ILE A 186 13.09 4.79 12.15
CA ILE A 186 13.67 4.08 11.01
C ILE A 186 13.05 2.69 10.87
N GLU A 187 12.91 1.95 11.97
CA GLU A 187 12.23 0.65 11.97
C GLU A 187 10.79 0.77 11.45
N GLN A 188 10.08 1.82 11.85
CA GLN A 188 8.71 2.07 11.38
C GLN A 188 8.65 2.44 9.91
N LEU A 189 9.55 3.30 9.45
CA LEU A 189 9.69 3.60 8.03
C LEU A 189 10.01 2.35 7.23
N PHE A 190 10.85 1.46 7.75
CA PHE A 190 11.15 0.18 7.12
C PHE A 190 9.90 -0.69 7.04
N LEU A 191 9.17 -0.88 8.16
CA LEU A 191 7.92 -1.64 8.20
C LEU A 191 6.85 -1.07 7.26
N ALA A 192 6.69 0.25 7.23
CA ALA A 192 5.76 0.96 6.35
C ALA A 192 6.17 0.95 4.86
N ASN A 193 7.42 0.60 4.54
CA ASN A 193 7.90 0.46 3.16
C ASN A 193 8.26 -0.99 2.78
N GLN A 194 7.99 -1.96 3.66
CA GLN A 194 8.11 -3.37 3.28
C GLN A 194 7.11 -3.71 2.16
N PRO A 195 7.33 -4.77 1.37
CA PRO A 195 6.29 -5.34 0.50
C PRO A 195 4.97 -5.59 1.26
N ALA A 196 5.09 -5.81 2.58
CA ALA A 196 4.34 -5.17 3.69
C ALA A 196 3.12 -4.25 3.41
N ALA A 197 3.38 -3.17 2.69
CA ALA A 197 2.63 -1.91 2.72
C ALA A 197 2.34 -1.32 1.31
N GLY A 198 2.66 -2.05 0.25
CA GLY A 198 2.36 -1.65 -1.14
C GLY A 198 0.95 -2.03 -1.60
N ASN A 199 0.57 -1.59 -2.81
CA ASN A 199 -0.66 -2.01 -3.47
C ASN A 199 -0.68 -3.54 -3.59
N ARG A 200 -1.75 -4.16 -3.09
CA ARG A 200 -1.92 -5.61 -3.17
C ARG A 200 -3.15 -5.99 -3.92
N LEU A 201 -3.05 -7.15 -4.57
CA LEU A 201 -4.17 -7.90 -5.07
C LEU A 201 -4.18 -9.25 -4.36
N TYR A 202 -5.27 -9.52 -3.66
CA TYR A 202 -5.57 -10.84 -3.16
C TYR A 202 -6.54 -11.52 -4.12
N ARG A 203 -6.29 -12.79 -4.37
CA ARG A 203 -7.18 -13.66 -5.12
C ARG A 203 -7.57 -14.84 -4.23
N GLY A 204 -8.85 -14.95 -3.91
CA GLY A 204 -9.42 -16.14 -3.30
C GLY A 204 -9.43 -17.29 -4.30
N VAL A 205 -9.25 -18.52 -3.78
CA VAL A 205 -9.41 -19.77 -4.53
C VAL A 205 -10.81 -20.30 -4.35
#